data_AF-A0A7C9JEU4-F1
#
_entry.id   AF-A0A7C9JEU4-F1
#
_cell.length_a   1.000
_cell.length_b   1.000
_cell.length_c   1.000
_cell.angle_alpha   90.00
_cell.angle_beta   90.00
_cell.angle_gamma   90.00
#
_symmetry.space_group_name_H-M   'P 1'
#
loop_
_entity.id
_entity.type
_entity.pdbx_description
1 polymer ?
#
loop_
_entity_poly.entity_id
_entity_poly.type
_entity_poly.pdbx_seq_one_letter_code
_entity_poly.pdbx_strand_id
1 'polypeptide(L)'
;MAQRVAHAGRFVMPSGDGISPVCFDGREDDVARSIVGIHDLVVRIRGFNPTLSGSQVDELSGRVMAVVVCSFCTMFGVAPTERFGDIFDQIAFFAEHLAKDHVFHDGNKRTTLLVSLAFLARSGCIVDMPDMDSPEDNEMYRWIQDTVTGERTQNDLAEDLRRNSVMRSAE
;
A
#
# COMPACT_ATOMS: atom_id res chain seq x y z
N MET A 1 40.58 -4.65 -16.32
CA MET A 1 40.39 -4.30 -14.89
C MET A 1 38.95 -3.84 -14.74
N ALA A 2 38.02 -4.79 -14.66
CA ALA A 2 36.58 -4.53 -14.57
C ALA A 2 36.14 -4.82 -13.14
N GLN A 3 35.61 -3.80 -12.51
CA GLN A 3 35.26 -3.72 -11.10
C GLN A 3 34.13 -4.69 -10.80
N ARG A 4 34.39 -5.64 -9.89
CA ARG A 4 33.36 -6.47 -9.26
C ARG A 4 32.43 -5.53 -8.48
N VAL A 5 31.22 -5.33 -8.96
CA VAL A 5 30.14 -4.77 -8.15
C VAL A 5 29.80 -5.84 -7.12
N ALA A 6 30.23 -5.61 -5.88
CA ALA A 6 29.85 -6.44 -4.76
C ALA A 6 28.34 -6.35 -4.62
N HIS A 7 27.65 -7.49 -4.78
CA HIS A 7 26.29 -7.66 -4.28
C HIS A 7 26.35 -7.41 -2.76
N ALA A 8 26.02 -6.19 -2.35
CA ALA A 8 25.79 -5.88 -0.94
C ALA A 8 24.71 -6.85 -0.45
N GLY A 9 25.03 -7.59 0.61
CA GLY A 9 24.19 -8.67 1.12
C GLY A 9 22.76 -8.17 1.35
N ARG A 10 21.80 -8.92 0.80
CA ARG A 10 20.37 -8.79 1.09
C ARG A 10 20.21 -8.90 2.61
N PHE A 11 20.04 -7.78 3.29
CA PHE A 11 19.70 -7.78 4.72
C PHE A 11 18.22 -8.16 4.81
N VAL A 12 17.98 -9.47 4.85
CA VAL A 12 16.68 -10.04 5.17
C VAL A 12 16.39 -9.68 6.62
N MET A 13 15.23 -9.06 6.86
CA MET A 13 14.79 -8.71 8.21
C MET A 13 14.90 -9.94 9.13
N PRO A 14 15.58 -9.87 10.28
CA PRO A 14 15.54 -10.94 11.25
C PRO A 14 14.08 -11.13 11.71
N SER A 15 13.63 -12.38 11.73
CA SER A 15 12.28 -12.75 12.15
C SER A 15 12.11 -12.41 13.63
N GLY A 16 11.52 -11.25 13.95
CA GLY A 16 11.25 -10.86 15.33
C GLY A 16 11.01 -9.38 15.60
N ASP A 17 11.61 -8.47 14.84
CA ASP A 17 11.46 -7.02 15.04
C ASP A 17 10.68 -6.40 13.87
N GLY A 18 9.37 -6.65 13.84
CA GLY A 18 8.48 -6.05 12.85
C GLY A 18 8.48 -4.52 12.94
N ILE A 19 8.46 -3.85 11.79
CA ILE A 19 8.30 -2.38 11.75
C ILE A 19 6.92 -2.05 12.34
N SER A 20 6.87 -1.15 13.32
CA SER A 20 5.62 -0.82 14.02
C SER A 20 4.54 -0.32 13.05
N PRO A 21 3.27 -0.73 13.23
CA PRO A 21 2.13 -0.12 12.55
C PRO A 21 2.11 1.40 12.73
N VAL A 22 1.58 2.12 11.74
CA VAL A 22 1.46 3.58 11.76
C VAL A 22 0.06 4.02 12.18
N CYS A 23 -0.02 5.19 12.83
CA CYS A 23 -1.27 5.80 13.25
C CYS A 23 -1.43 7.21 12.65
N PHE A 24 -2.62 7.53 12.16
CA PHE A 24 -2.97 8.82 11.56
C PHE A 24 -4.15 9.52 12.25
N ASP A 25 -4.38 9.25 13.53
CA ASP A 25 -5.39 9.97 14.31
C ASP A 25 -5.26 11.49 14.16
N GLY A 26 -6.36 12.15 13.80
CA GLY A 26 -6.42 13.60 13.54
C GLY A 26 -5.87 14.03 12.18
N ARG A 27 -5.51 13.09 11.31
CA ARG A 27 -4.95 13.31 9.96
C ARG A 27 -5.58 12.42 8.89
N GLU A 28 -6.65 11.71 9.21
CA GLU A 28 -7.34 10.78 8.32
C GLU A 28 -7.83 11.44 7.02
N ASP A 29 -8.34 12.66 7.09
CA ASP A 29 -8.83 13.45 5.95
C ASP A 29 -7.68 13.82 4.99
N ASP A 30 -6.53 14.23 5.52
CA ASP A 30 -5.34 14.53 4.72
C ASP A 30 -4.82 13.30 3.98
N VAL A 31 -4.82 12.15 4.67
CA VAL A 31 -4.39 10.87 4.09
C VAL A 31 -5.37 10.43 3.00
N ALA A 32 -6.68 10.52 3.26
CA ALA A 32 -7.70 10.17 2.28
C ALA A 32 -7.60 11.03 1.02
N ARG A 33 -7.46 12.36 1.16
CA ARG A 33 -7.24 13.26 0.01
C ARG A 33 -5.96 12.95 -0.74
N SER A 34 -4.88 12.60 -0.04
CA SER A 34 -3.62 12.22 -0.68
C SER A 34 -3.79 10.95 -1.52
N ILE A 35 -4.55 9.97 -1.05
CA ILE A 35 -4.87 8.74 -1.80
C ILE A 35 -5.71 9.05 -3.04
N VAL A 36 -6.71 9.93 -2.92
CA VAL A 36 -7.50 10.40 -4.09
C VAL A 36 -6.59 11.11 -5.10
N GLY A 37 -5.66 11.95 -4.64
CA GLY A 37 -4.70 12.62 -5.52
C GLY A 37 -3.75 11.65 -6.24
N ILE A 38 -3.27 10.61 -5.55
CA ILE A 38 -2.49 9.53 -6.17
C ILE A 38 -3.34 8.80 -7.22
N HIS A 39 -4.59 8.48 -6.88
CA HIS A 39 -5.51 7.82 -7.79
C HIS A 39 -5.71 8.62 -9.08
N ASP A 40 -5.98 9.93 -8.97
CA ASP A 40 -6.16 10.82 -10.11
C ASP A 40 -4.93 10.82 -11.05
N LEU A 41 -3.72 10.78 -10.48
CA LEU A 41 -2.50 10.68 -11.28
C LEU A 41 -2.42 9.33 -12.02
N VAL A 42 -2.74 8.23 -11.34
CA VAL A 42 -2.73 6.87 -11.89
C VAL A 42 -3.66 6.71 -13.08
N VAL A 43 -4.87 7.25 -13.00
CA VAL A 43 -5.86 7.13 -14.09
C VAL A 43 -5.54 8.05 -15.26
N ARG A 44 -5.03 9.26 -14.99
CA ARG A 44 -4.62 10.23 -16.02
C ARG A 44 -3.49 9.70 -16.90
N ILE A 45 -2.51 9.02 -16.31
CA ILE A 45 -1.40 8.39 -17.07
C ILE A 45 -1.92 7.42 -18.13
N ARG A 46 -3.11 6.84 -17.93
CA ARG A 46 -3.71 5.84 -18.83
C ARG A 46 -4.83 6.40 -19.71
N GLY A 47 -5.01 7.72 -19.72
CA GLY A 47 -6.01 8.40 -20.57
C GLY A 47 -7.45 8.27 -20.05
N PHE A 48 -7.65 7.75 -18.83
CA PHE A 48 -8.95 7.76 -18.17
C PHE A 48 -9.05 9.04 -17.32
N ASN A 49 -9.92 9.96 -17.71
CA ASN A 49 -10.10 11.24 -17.03
C ASN A 49 -11.59 11.55 -16.87
N PRO A 50 -12.27 10.91 -15.90
CA PRO A 50 -13.66 11.22 -15.63
C PRO A 50 -13.76 12.62 -15.01
N THR A 51 -14.59 13.48 -15.58
CA THR A 51 -14.95 14.74 -14.92
C THR A 51 -15.92 14.43 -13.79
N LEU A 52 -15.42 14.43 -12.55
CA LEU A 52 -16.24 14.29 -11.35
C LEU A 52 -16.77 15.65 -10.91
N SER A 53 -18.03 15.70 -10.46
CA SER A 53 -18.57 16.87 -9.77
C SER A 53 -17.99 16.98 -8.35
N GLY A 54 -18.11 18.16 -7.72
CA GLY A 54 -17.66 18.36 -6.34
C GLY A 54 -18.27 17.34 -5.36
N SER A 55 -19.58 17.07 -5.49
CA SER A 55 -20.24 16.07 -4.63
C SER A 55 -19.73 14.65 -4.84
N GLN A 56 -19.32 14.28 -6.07
CA GLN A 56 -18.74 12.97 -6.34
C GLN A 56 -17.33 12.83 -5.77
N VAL A 57 -16.56 13.92 -5.74
CA VAL A 57 -15.24 13.96 -5.09
C VAL A 57 -15.39 13.82 -3.58
N ASP A 58 -16.38 14.47 -2.98
CA ASP A 58 -16.66 14.36 -1.54
C ASP A 58 -17.08 12.95 -1.15
N GLU A 59 -17.97 12.32 -1.94
CA GLU A 59 -18.39 10.93 -1.74
C GLU A 59 -17.22 9.96 -1.88
N LEU A 60 -16.40 10.13 -2.91
CA LEU A 60 -15.20 9.33 -3.13
C LEU A 60 -14.22 9.47 -1.95
N SER A 61 -13.99 10.69 -1.50
CA SER A 61 -13.11 10.98 -0.36
C SER A 61 -13.65 10.35 0.91
N GLY A 62 -14.97 10.37 1.15
CA GLY A 62 -15.62 9.71 2.28
C GLY A 62 -15.40 8.20 2.29
N ARG A 63 -15.47 7.54 1.12
CA ARG A 63 -15.21 6.10 0.98
C ARG A 63 -13.75 5.74 1.21
N VAL A 64 -12.81 6.52 0.66
CA VAL A 64 -11.38 6.37 0.96
C VAL A 64 -11.11 6.59 2.45
N MET A 65 -11.74 7.60 3.05
CA MET A 65 -11.60 7.92 4.47
C MET A 65 -12.06 6.78 5.37
N ALA A 66 -13.14 6.08 5.02
CA ALA A 66 -13.58 4.89 5.76
C ALA A 66 -12.49 3.80 5.79
N VAL A 67 -11.82 3.54 4.66
CA VAL A 67 -10.71 2.58 4.58
C VAL A 67 -9.51 3.06 5.41
N VAL A 68 -9.18 4.36 5.35
CA VAL A 68 -8.09 4.96 6.14
C VAL A 68 -8.36 4.84 7.64
N VAL A 69 -9.55 5.21 8.10
CA VAL A 69 -9.94 5.13 9.52
C VAL A 69 -9.88 3.70 10.02
N CYS A 70 -10.41 2.74 9.25
CA CYS A 70 -10.36 1.33 9.61
C CYS A 70 -8.92 0.80 9.70
N SER A 71 -8.01 1.26 8.84
CA SER A 71 -6.65 0.71 8.73
C SER A 71 -5.64 1.41 9.64
N PHE A 72 -5.74 2.72 9.80
CA PHE A 72 -4.67 3.56 10.37
C PHE A 72 -5.08 4.42 11.56
N CYS A 73 -6.35 4.38 11.99
CA CYS A 73 -6.80 5.15 13.15
C CYS A 73 -7.15 4.26 14.33
N THR A 74 -7.23 4.88 15.51
CA THR A 74 -7.74 4.27 16.73
C THR A 74 -9.24 4.04 16.60
N MET A 75 -9.65 2.77 16.69
CA MET A 75 -11.05 2.36 16.55
C MET A 75 -11.54 1.78 17.86
N PHE A 76 -12.62 2.36 18.41
CA PHE A 76 -13.18 1.97 19.71
C PHE A 76 -12.14 1.93 20.84
N GLY A 77 -11.17 2.85 20.81
CA GLY A 77 -10.09 2.95 21.80
C GLY A 77 -8.92 1.99 21.57
N VAL A 78 -8.92 1.21 20.48
CA VAL A 78 -7.85 0.27 20.14
C VAL A 78 -6.97 0.85 19.04
N ALA A 79 -5.69 1.10 19.35
CA ALA A 79 -4.73 1.68 18.42
C ALA A 79 -4.30 0.68 17.34
N PRO A 80 -3.82 1.11 16.16
CA PRO A 80 -3.32 0.19 15.12
C PRO A 80 -2.22 -0.76 15.60
N THR A 81 -1.35 -0.31 16.51
CA THR A 81 -0.27 -1.12 17.11
C THR A 81 -0.77 -2.27 17.98
N GLU A 82 -2.04 -2.24 18.40
CA GLU A 82 -2.68 -3.33 19.15
C GLU A 82 -3.50 -4.25 18.24
N ARG A 83 -3.74 -3.85 16.98
CA ARG A 83 -4.54 -4.60 16.00
C ARG A 83 -3.70 -5.37 14.99
N PHE A 84 -2.48 -4.89 14.71
CA PHE A 84 -1.59 -5.44 13.71
C PHE A 84 -0.25 -5.82 14.33
N GLY A 85 0.33 -6.95 13.93
CA GLY A 85 1.63 -7.39 14.42
C GLY A 85 2.76 -6.49 13.94
N ASP A 86 2.70 -6.04 12.69
CA ASP A 86 3.61 -5.07 12.11
C ASP A 86 2.96 -4.27 10.96
N ILE A 87 3.74 -3.38 10.34
CA ILE A 87 3.31 -2.57 9.20
C ILE A 87 2.87 -3.42 8.02
N PHE A 88 3.42 -4.62 7.81
CA PHE A 88 3.07 -5.46 6.66
C PHE A 88 1.67 -6.04 6.83
N ASP A 89 1.32 -6.47 8.04
CA ASP A 89 -0.04 -6.92 8.37
C ASP A 89 -1.05 -5.77 8.19
N GLN A 90 -0.69 -4.57 8.63
CA GLN A 90 -1.51 -3.37 8.47
C GLN A 90 -1.69 -2.98 7.00
N ILE A 91 -0.62 -3.04 6.20
CA ILE A 91 -0.68 -2.71 4.77
C ILE A 91 -1.45 -3.76 3.99
N ALA A 92 -1.31 -5.05 4.33
CA ALA A 92 -2.12 -6.08 3.71
C ALA A 92 -3.61 -5.90 4.01
N PHE A 93 -3.97 -5.55 5.26
CA PHE A 93 -5.34 -5.19 5.65
C PHE A 93 -5.87 -4.03 4.81
N PHE A 94 -5.11 -2.93 4.76
CA PHE A 94 -5.45 -1.75 3.99
C PHE A 94 -5.63 -2.07 2.50
N ALA A 95 -4.71 -2.84 1.93
CA ALA A 95 -4.69 -3.15 0.52
C ALA A 95 -5.91 -3.96 0.09
N GLU A 96 -6.30 -4.94 0.91
CA GLU A 96 -7.51 -5.72 0.67
C GLU A 96 -8.75 -4.82 0.62
N HIS A 97 -8.95 -3.96 1.62
CA HIS A 97 -10.12 -3.09 1.70
C HIS A 97 -10.15 -2.04 0.59
N LEU A 98 -9.01 -1.38 0.31
CA LEU A 98 -8.97 -0.37 -0.76
C LEU A 98 -9.23 -0.99 -2.14
N ALA A 99 -8.73 -2.20 -2.39
CA ALA A 99 -8.84 -2.82 -3.70
C ALA A 99 -10.18 -3.58 -3.90
N LYS A 100 -10.71 -4.25 -2.86
CA LYS A 100 -11.97 -5.02 -2.94
C LYS A 100 -13.22 -4.15 -2.84
N ASP A 101 -13.18 -3.05 -2.09
CA ASP A 101 -14.38 -2.21 -1.89
C ASP A 101 -14.73 -1.35 -3.13
N HIS A 102 -14.03 -1.58 -4.24
CA HIS A 102 -14.18 -0.88 -5.51
C HIS A 102 -14.28 0.64 -5.31
N VAL A 103 -13.37 1.19 -4.48
CA VAL A 103 -13.36 2.61 -4.09
C VAL A 103 -13.36 3.52 -5.31
N PHE A 104 -12.75 3.11 -6.40
CA PHE A 104 -12.69 3.85 -7.65
C PHE A 104 -13.44 3.13 -8.78
N HIS A 105 -13.85 3.88 -9.80
CA HIS A 105 -14.51 3.33 -11.00
C HIS A 105 -13.57 2.39 -11.79
N ASP A 106 -12.29 2.74 -11.88
CA ASP A 106 -11.20 1.92 -12.42
C ASP A 106 -9.94 2.18 -11.57
N GLY A 107 -8.86 1.44 -11.78
CA GLY A 107 -7.55 1.76 -11.23
C GLY A 107 -7.34 1.35 -9.77
N ASN A 108 -8.31 0.70 -9.12
CA ASN A 108 -8.23 0.23 -7.74
C ASN A 108 -6.91 -0.51 -7.47
N LYS A 109 -6.64 -1.60 -8.19
CA LYS A 109 -5.42 -2.42 -8.01
C LYS A 109 -4.11 -1.61 -8.12
N ARG A 110 -4.00 -0.74 -9.13
CA ARG A 110 -2.81 0.10 -9.36
C ARG A 110 -2.64 1.13 -8.25
N THR A 111 -3.74 1.76 -7.85
CA THR A 111 -3.77 2.76 -6.77
C THR A 111 -3.38 2.11 -5.46
N THR A 112 -3.99 0.97 -5.14
CA THR A 112 -3.68 0.19 -3.95
C THR A 112 -2.21 -0.19 -3.88
N LEU A 113 -1.63 -0.69 -4.98
CA LEU A 113 -0.21 -1.02 -5.02
C LEU A 113 0.66 0.20 -4.68
N LEU A 114 0.49 1.30 -5.42
CA LEU A 114 1.33 2.49 -5.24
C LEU A 114 1.17 3.11 -3.85
N VAL A 115 -0.05 3.17 -3.31
CA VAL A 115 -0.30 3.70 -1.98
C VAL A 115 0.30 2.78 -0.91
N SER A 116 0.21 1.47 -1.07
CA SER A 116 0.84 0.50 -0.16
C SER A 116 2.36 0.68 -0.12
N LEU A 117 2.99 0.82 -1.28
CA LEU A 117 4.42 1.11 -1.39
C LEU A 117 4.78 2.46 -0.76
N ALA A 118 3.94 3.48 -0.93
CA ALA A 118 4.17 4.80 -0.33
C ALA A 118 4.14 4.76 1.21
N PHE A 119 3.22 4.00 1.81
CA PHE A 119 3.19 3.84 3.27
C PHE A 119 4.38 3.04 3.80
N LEU A 120 4.79 1.98 3.10
CA LEU A 120 6.02 1.26 3.45
C LEU A 120 7.24 2.19 3.39
N ALA A 121 7.37 2.97 2.31
CA ALA A 121 8.46 3.93 2.13
C ALA A 121 8.48 4.98 3.24
N ARG A 122 7.31 5.48 3.64
CA ARG A 122 7.16 6.40 4.78
C ARG A 122 7.58 5.78 6.10
N SER A 123 7.41 4.46 6.25
CA SER A 123 7.81 3.68 7.43
C SER A 123 9.30 3.27 7.38
N GLY A 124 10.06 3.78 6.42
CA GLY A 124 11.49 3.48 6.26
C GLY A 124 11.76 2.14 5.56
N CYS A 125 10.76 1.59 4.86
CA CYS A 125 10.82 0.28 4.23
C CYS A 125 10.61 0.40 2.71
N ILE A 126 11.46 -0.24 1.92
CA ILE A 126 11.27 -0.29 0.46
C ILE A 126 11.11 -1.73 0.01
N VAL A 127 10.19 -1.97 -0.92
CA VAL A 127 10.06 -3.28 -1.58
C VAL A 127 11.18 -3.39 -2.61
N ASP A 128 12.10 -4.33 -2.40
CA ASP A 128 13.26 -4.60 -3.24
C ASP A 128 12.91 -5.65 -4.29
N MET A 129 12.08 -5.23 -5.24
CA MET A 129 11.71 -6.04 -6.40
C MET A 129 11.69 -5.18 -7.66
N PRO A 130 12.01 -5.77 -8.82
CA PRO A 130 11.96 -5.04 -10.09
C PRO A 130 10.53 -4.62 -10.40
N ASP A 131 10.36 -3.33 -10.69
CA ASP A 131 9.12 -2.81 -11.27
C ASP A 131 9.13 -3.11 -12.77
N MET A 132 8.27 -4.03 -13.19
CA MET A 132 8.16 -4.44 -14.61
C MET A 132 7.10 -3.60 -15.30
N ASP A 133 7.39 -3.12 -16.51
CA ASP A 133 6.52 -2.24 -17.30
C ASP A 133 5.15 -2.87 -17.64
N SER A 134 5.12 -4.21 -17.79
CA SER A 134 3.91 -4.98 -18.07
C SER A 134 3.26 -5.47 -16.77
N PRO A 135 1.97 -5.22 -16.53
CA PRO A 135 1.26 -5.74 -15.35
C PRO A 135 1.28 -7.27 -15.22
N GLU A 136 1.33 -7.98 -16.35
CA GLU A 136 1.39 -9.44 -16.39
C GLU A 136 2.75 -9.96 -15.88
N ASP A 137 3.80 -9.18 -16.07
CA ASP A 137 5.16 -9.49 -15.63
C ASP A 137 5.49 -8.88 -14.25
N ASN A 138 4.64 -7.97 -13.76
CA ASN A 138 4.81 -7.28 -12.49
C ASN A 138 4.25 -8.11 -11.33
N GLU A 139 5.16 -8.74 -10.58
CA GLU A 139 4.81 -9.61 -9.46
C GLU A 139 4.06 -8.88 -8.34
N MET A 140 4.43 -7.63 -8.03
CA MET A 140 3.71 -6.83 -7.04
C MET A 140 2.26 -6.55 -7.46
N TYR A 141 2.04 -6.30 -8.75
CA TYR A 141 0.69 -6.13 -9.28
C TYR A 141 -0.14 -7.41 -9.16
N ARG A 142 0.47 -8.57 -9.46
CA ARG A 142 -0.17 -9.88 -9.29
C ARG A 142 -0.58 -10.12 -7.85
N TRP A 143 0.26 -9.79 -6.87
CA TRP A 143 -0.10 -9.95 -5.46
C TRP A 143 -1.39 -9.21 -5.08
N ILE A 144 -1.53 -7.95 -5.51
CA ILE A 144 -2.76 -7.19 -5.27
C ILE A 144 -3.94 -7.80 -6.04
N GLN A 145 -3.72 -8.25 -7.28
CA GLN A 145 -4.75 -8.92 -8.07
C GLN A 145 -5.25 -10.20 -7.38
N ASP A 146 -4.35 -11.08 -6.94
CA ASP A 146 -4.65 -12.36 -6.30
C ASP A 146 -5.36 -12.16 -4.96
N THR A 147 -4.97 -11.11 -4.20
CA THR A 147 -5.69 -10.73 -2.97
C THR A 147 -7.13 -10.30 -3.28
N VAL A 148 -7.35 -9.53 -4.35
CA VAL A 148 -8.69 -9.08 -4.76
C VAL A 148 -9.55 -10.24 -5.27
N THR A 149 -8.97 -11.19 -6.02
CA THR A 149 -9.68 -12.37 -6.53
C THR A 149 -9.87 -13.46 -5.48
N GLY A 150 -9.22 -13.34 -4.32
CA GLY A 150 -9.29 -14.31 -3.23
C GLY A 150 -8.40 -15.54 -3.45
N GLU A 151 -7.52 -15.51 -4.44
CA GLU A 151 -6.51 -16.55 -4.70
C GLU A 151 -5.35 -16.48 -3.69
N ARG A 152 -5.25 -15.35 -2.98
CA ARG A 152 -4.25 -15.05 -1.96
C ARG A 152 -4.92 -14.45 -0.73
N THR A 153 -4.49 -14.88 0.46
CA THR A 153 -5.00 -14.31 1.72
C THR A 153 -4.30 -13.01 2.10
N GLN A 154 -4.88 -12.26 3.03
CA GLN A 154 -4.23 -11.10 3.63
C GLN A 154 -2.87 -11.45 4.25
N ASN A 155 -2.77 -12.60 4.93
CA ASN A 155 -1.52 -13.05 5.55
C ASN A 155 -0.44 -13.36 4.50
N ASP A 156 -0.82 -14.00 3.40
CA ASP A 156 0.11 -14.30 2.30
C ASP A 156 0.68 -12.99 1.70
N LEU A 157 -0.16 -11.97 1.51
CA LEU A 157 0.28 -10.65 1.07
C LEU A 157 1.25 -10.01 2.08
N ALA A 158 0.94 -10.06 3.37
CA ALA A 158 1.82 -9.53 4.42
C ALA A 158 3.17 -10.25 4.44
N GLU A 159 3.19 -11.58 4.33
CA GLU A 159 4.43 -12.36 4.27
C GLU A 159 5.28 -12.02 3.05
N ASP A 160 4.66 -11.89 1.88
CA ASP A 160 5.38 -11.57 0.65
C ASP A 160 5.96 -10.16 0.68
N LEU A 161 5.22 -9.17 1.19
CA LEU A 161 5.75 -7.83 1.44
C LEU A 161 6.93 -7.88 2.42
N ARG A 162 6.79 -8.63 3.51
CA ARG A 162 7.84 -8.75 4.55
C ARG A 162 9.11 -9.42 4.01
N ARG A 163 8.99 -10.45 3.17
CA ARG A 163 10.13 -11.17 2.56
C ARG A 163 10.86 -10.37 1.49
N ASN A 164 10.15 -9.47 0.83
CA ASN A 164 10.65 -8.71 -0.31
C ASN A 164 10.89 -7.24 0.01
N SER A 165 10.90 -6.86 1.29
CA SER A 165 11.24 -5.50 1.69
C SER A 165 12.54 -5.43 2.49
N VAL A 166 13.23 -4.29 2.35
CA VAL A 166 14.46 -3.96 3.07
C VAL A 166 14.31 -2.61 3.76
N MET A 167 15.06 -2.40 4.86
CA MET A 167 15.14 -1.09 5.48
C MET A 167 15.84 -0.12 4.53
N ARG A 168 15.26 1.05 4.35
CA ARG A 168 15.91 2.16 3.67
C ARG A 168 17.11 2.57 4.51
N SER A 169 18.31 2.34 4.00
CA SER A 169 19.53 2.85 4.64
C SER A 169 19.48 4.37 4.64
N ALA A 170 19.78 4.98 5.79
CA ALA A 170 19.94 6.43 5.86
C ALA A 170 21.20 6.80 5.06
N GLU A 171 21.01 7.51 3.95
CA GLU A 171 22.07 8.25 3.25
C GLU A 171 22.26 9.61 3.91
#